data_AF-A0A240C416-F1
#
_entry.id   AF-A0A240C416-F1
#
_cell.length_a   1.000
_cell.length_b   1.000
_cell.length_c   1.000
_cell.angle_alpha   90.00
_cell.angle_beta   90.00
_cell.angle_gamma   90.00
#
_symmetry.space_group_name_H-M   'P 1'
#
loop_
_entity.id
_entity.type
_entity.pdbx_description
1 polymer ?
#
loop_
_entity_poly.entity_id
_entity_poly.type
_entity_poly.pdbx_seq_one_letter_code
_entity_poly.pdbx_strand_id
1 'polypeptide(L)'
;MIKNIVSGGTMKLSKFEYMLLLLITTEFILCFLFINHLTIFQYMIFVQIIPSILSAFFIGRIAARSRFKWLVILTSSIVFVIVIISILNVTPISTIENNTVQSKTSVILFNRNMKIGTYFGLFFQEFLLSTFVLMIITLFNRIKSGKF
;
A
#
# COMPACT_ATOMS: atom_id res chain seq x y z
N MET A 1 1.05 20.53 32.60
CA MET A 1 2.52 20.38 32.67
C MET A 1 2.98 19.66 31.40
N ILE A 2 3.51 20.41 30.44
CA ILE A 2 3.94 19.92 29.12
C ILE A 2 5.30 19.23 29.30
N LYS A 3 5.36 17.91 29.16
CA LYS A 3 6.62 17.18 29.00
C LYS A 3 6.86 16.95 27.51
N ASN A 4 7.52 17.92 26.90
CA ASN A 4 8.38 17.67 25.74
C ASN A 4 9.46 16.69 26.19
N ILE A 5 9.39 15.44 25.72
CA ILE A 5 10.55 14.56 25.70
C ILE A 5 10.82 14.26 24.24
N VAL A 6 11.79 15.00 23.71
CA VAL A 6 12.59 14.57 22.57
C VAL A 6 13.29 13.29 23.01
N SER A 7 12.65 12.17 22.71
CA SER A 7 13.29 10.86 22.73
C SER A 7 13.42 10.46 21.28
N GLY A 8 14.62 10.66 20.72
CA GLY A 8 15.10 9.95 19.53
C GLY A 8 15.28 8.46 19.85
N GLY A 9 14.23 7.83 20.37
CA GLY A 9 14.16 6.40 20.59
C GLY A 9 13.79 5.76 19.27
N THR A 10 14.58 4.79 18.83
CA THR A 10 14.22 3.89 17.74
C THR A 10 12.79 3.39 18.00
N MET A 11 11.86 3.76 17.12
CA MET A 11 10.46 3.41 17.25
C MET A 11 10.33 1.89 17.07
N LYS A 12 10.20 1.16 18.18
CA LYS A 12 10.04 -0.28 18.15
C LYS A 12 8.66 -0.64 17.59
N LEU A 13 8.64 -1.52 16.60
CA LEU A 13 7.40 -2.08 16.07
C LEU A 13 6.71 -2.91 17.16
N SER A 14 5.39 -2.76 17.24
CA SER A 14 4.55 -3.59 18.10
C SER A 14 4.37 -4.98 17.48
N LYS A 15 4.00 -5.98 18.29
CA LYS A 15 3.72 -7.35 17.80
C LYS A 15 2.73 -7.36 16.63
N PHE A 16 1.71 -6.51 16.69
CA PHE A 16 0.71 -6.37 15.63
C PHE A 16 1.29 -5.79 14.34
N GLU A 17 2.22 -4.85 14.43
CA GLU A 17 2.87 -4.26 13.25
C GLU A 17 3.88 -5.21 12.62
N TYR A 18 4.56 -6.04 13.42
CA TYR A 18 5.35 -7.15 12.90
C TYR A 18 4.47 -8.16 12.17
N MET A 19 3.31 -8.50 12.72
CA MET A 19 2.35 -9.39 12.08
C MET A 19 1.84 -8.79 10.74
N LEU A 20 1.49 -7.50 10.71
CA LEU A 20 1.12 -6.82 9.47
C LEU A 20 2.25 -6.81 8.45
N LEU A 21 3.48 -6.51 8.88
CA LEU A 21 4.64 -6.50 7.99
C LEU A 21 4.90 -7.90 7.39
N LEU A 22 4.80 -8.95 8.20
CA LEU A 22 4.92 -10.34 7.76
C LEU A 22 3.82 -10.70 6.75
N LEU A 23 2.59 -10.26 6.99
CA LEU A 23 1.47 -10.51 6.08
C LEU A 23 1.67 -9.78 4.74
N ILE A 24 2.10 -8.51 4.78
CA ILE A 24 2.44 -7.73 3.57
C ILE A 24 3.55 -8.41 2.77
N THR A 25 4.64 -8.82 3.43
CA THR A 25 5.75 -9.48 2.75
C THR A 25 5.35 -10.83 2.17
N THR A 26 4.58 -11.62 2.91
CA THR A 26 4.05 -12.90 2.41
C THR A 26 3.14 -12.68 1.19
N GLU A 27 2.27 -11.68 1.25
CA GLU A 27 1.37 -11.34 0.13
C GLU A 27 2.18 -10.95 -1.11
N PHE A 28 3.19 -10.09 -0.96
CA PHE A 28 4.04 -9.70 -2.08
C PHE A 28 4.83 -10.88 -2.67
N ILE A 29 5.31 -11.81 -1.84
CA ILE A 29 5.98 -13.03 -2.31
C ILE A 29 5.01 -13.92 -3.07
N LEU A 30 3.81 -14.16 -2.54
CA LEU A 30 2.78 -14.96 -3.21
C LEU A 30 2.36 -14.31 -4.53
N CYS A 31 2.15 -13.00 -4.53
CA CYS A 31 1.88 -12.24 -5.75
C CYS A 31 2.97 -12.47 -6.77
N PHE A 32 4.24 -12.29 -6.38
CA PHE A 32 5.38 -12.48 -7.28
C PHE A 32 5.46 -13.91 -7.84
N LEU A 33 5.17 -14.94 -7.05
CA LEU A 33 5.21 -16.33 -7.50
C LEU A 33 4.08 -16.68 -8.47
N PHE A 34 2.87 -16.18 -8.22
CA PHE A 34 1.68 -16.55 -8.98
C PHE A 34 1.31 -15.57 -10.09
N ILE A 35 1.97 -14.41 -10.19
CA ILE A 35 1.61 -13.32 -11.11
C ILE A 35 1.42 -13.77 -12.57
N ASN A 36 2.21 -14.72 -13.05
CA ASN A 36 2.14 -15.26 -14.41
C ASN A 36 0.89 -16.12 -14.67
N HIS A 37 0.23 -16.57 -13.61
CA HIS A 37 -0.96 -17.42 -13.64
C HIS A 37 -2.23 -16.67 -13.23
N LEU A 38 -2.12 -15.40 -12.84
CA LEU A 38 -3.27 -14.61 -12.45
C LEU A 38 -4.05 -14.15 -13.68
N THR A 39 -5.37 -14.19 -13.55
CA THR A 39 -6.29 -13.45 -14.43
C THR A 39 -6.25 -11.95 -14.10
N ILE A 40 -6.73 -11.09 -15.01
CA ILE A 40 -6.81 -9.63 -14.77
C ILE A 40 -7.55 -9.31 -13.46
N PHE A 41 -8.65 -10.00 -13.18
CA PHE A 41 -9.44 -9.77 -11.95
C PHE A 41 -8.66 -10.17 -10.68
N GLN A 42 -8.01 -11.33 -10.71
CA GLN A 42 -7.16 -11.78 -9.59
C GLN A 42 -5.97 -10.84 -9.41
N TYR A 43 -5.39 -10.34 -10.50
CA TYR A 43 -4.32 -9.35 -10.45
C TYR A 43 -4.76 -8.07 -9.72
N MET A 44 -5.94 -7.52 -10.04
CA MET A 44 -6.47 -6.34 -9.35
C MET A 44 -6.63 -6.58 -7.84
N ILE A 45 -7.11 -7.77 -7.45
CA ILE A 45 -7.33 -8.09 -6.04
C ILE A 45 -6.00 -8.30 -5.32
N PHE A 46 -5.18 -9.24 -5.78
CA PHE A 46 -4.01 -9.72 -5.07
C PHE A 46 -2.81 -8.78 -5.20
N VAL A 47 -2.61 -8.11 -6.35
CA VAL A 47 -1.44 -7.24 -6.56
C VAL A 47 -1.72 -5.80 -6.18
N GLN A 48 -2.96 -5.32 -6.31
CA GLN A 48 -3.30 -3.92 -6.07
C GLN A 48 -4.10 -3.72 -4.78
N ILE A 49 -5.29 -4.32 -4.65
CA ILE A 49 -6.23 -4.00 -3.58
C ILE A 49 -5.74 -4.50 -2.22
N ILE A 50 -5.44 -5.80 -2.10
CA ILE A 50 -5.05 -6.40 -0.81
C ILE A 50 -3.73 -5.78 -0.30
N PRO A 51 -2.65 -5.69 -1.09
CA PRO A 51 -1.41 -5.09 -0.63
C PRO A 51 -1.56 -3.62 -0.25
N SER A 52 -2.34 -2.84 -1.01
CA SER A 52 -2.61 -1.42 -0.69
C SER A 52 -3.35 -1.27 0.63
N ILE A 53 -4.38 -2.08 0.90
CA ILE A 53 -5.11 -2.02 2.17
C ILE A 53 -4.19 -2.37 3.34
N LEU A 54 -3.43 -3.46 3.23
CA LEU A 54 -2.52 -3.89 4.29
C LEU A 54 -1.40 -2.86 4.54
N SER A 55 -0.82 -2.34 3.47
CA SER A 55 0.19 -1.28 3.50
C SER A 55 -0.36 -0.02 4.17
N ALA A 56 -1.55 0.45 3.77
CA ALA A 56 -2.19 1.61 4.40
C ALA A 56 -2.49 1.40 5.89
N PHE A 57 -2.88 0.19 6.31
CA PHE A 57 -3.04 -0.13 7.72
C PHE A 57 -1.72 -0.06 8.50
N PHE A 58 -0.65 -0.60 7.93
CA PHE A 58 0.68 -0.54 8.53
C PHE A 58 1.22 0.90 8.60
N ILE A 59 1.19 1.62 7.48
CA ILE A 59 1.66 3.01 7.36
C ILE A 59 0.85 3.92 8.27
N GLY A 60 -0.49 3.84 8.22
CA GLY A 60 -1.38 4.67 9.02
C GLY A 60 -1.14 4.51 10.53
N ARG A 61 -0.85 3.28 10.99
CA ARG A 61 -0.49 3.01 12.40
C ARG A 61 0.86 3.55 12.80
N ILE A 62 1.88 3.39 11.95
CA ILE A 62 3.22 3.96 12.21
C ILE A 62 3.13 5.50 12.21
N ALA A 63 2.46 6.08 11.22
CA ALA A 63 2.23 7.51 11.13
C ALA A 63 1.48 8.05 12.36
N ALA A 64 0.51 7.32 12.91
CA ALA A 64 -0.24 7.78 14.09
C ALA A 64 0.65 8.02 15.32
N ARG A 65 1.72 7.24 15.46
CA ARG A 65 2.69 7.29 16.57
C ARG A 65 3.93 8.13 16.25
N SER A 66 4.17 8.46 14.99
CA SER A 66 5.31 9.27 14.56
C SER A 66 5.07 10.77 14.81
N ARG A 67 6.16 11.51 15.06
CA ARG A 67 6.14 12.98 15.06
C ARG A 67 5.96 13.54 13.64
N PHE A 68 6.51 12.86 12.64
CA PHE A 68 6.53 13.30 11.24
C PHE A 68 5.53 12.51 10.38
N LYS A 69 4.26 12.52 10.79
CA LYS A 69 3.18 11.67 10.22
C LYS A 69 3.08 11.78 8.70
N TRP A 70 3.08 13.00 8.18
CA TRP A 70 2.97 13.30 6.76
C TRP A 70 4.19 12.81 5.97
N LEU A 71 5.39 12.94 6.54
CA LEU A 71 6.61 12.46 5.90
C LEU A 71 6.63 10.93 5.83
N VAL A 72 6.20 10.25 6.90
CA VAL A 72 6.06 8.78 6.91
C VAL A 72 5.09 8.32 5.83
N ILE A 73 3.90 8.94 5.73
CA ILE A 73 2.91 8.58 4.70
C ILE A 73 3.47 8.82 3.30
N LEU A 74 4.05 10.00 3.06
CA LEU A 74 4.57 10.37 1.74
C LEU A 74 5.69 9.42 1.30
N THR A 75 6.70 9.22 2.15
CA THR A 75 7.83 8.32 1.83
C THR A 75 7.39 6.88 1.65
N SER A 76 6.50 6.37 2.50
CA SER A 76 6.00 5.00 2.39
C SER A 76 5.13 4.79 1.15
N SER A 77 4.34 5.79 0.75
CA SER A 77 3.54 5.73 -0.49
C SER A 77 4.43 5.70 -1.74
N ILE A 78 5.54 6.43 -1.74
CA ILE A 78 6.55 6.35 -2.80
C ILE A 78 7.17 4.96 -2.85
N VAL A 79 7.57 4.40 -1.70
CA VAL A 79 8.13 3.05 -1.61
C VAL A 79 7.14 2.01 -2.13
N PHE A 80 5.87 2.10 -1.75
CA PHE A 80 4.81 1.21 -2.23
C PHE A 80 4.72 1.22 -3.77
N VAL A 81 4.70 2.40 -4.39
CA VAL A 81 4.66 2.52 -5.85
C VAL A 81 5.90 1.92 -6.52
N ILE A 82 7.09 2.12 -5.93
CA ILE A 82 8.33 1.50 -6.44
C ILE A 82 8.25 -0.02 -6.40
N VAL A 83 7.69 -0.60 -5.33
CA VAL A 83 7.49 -2.05 -5.21
C VAL A 83 6.53 -2.56 -6.30
N ILE A 84 5.41 -1.88 -6.50
CA ILE A 84 4.44 -2.26 -7.55
C ILE A 84 5.06 -2.13 -8.96
N ILE A 85 5.82 -1.06 -9.23
CA ILE A 85 6.56 -0.91 -10.50
C ILE A 85 7.54 -2.07 -10.70
N SER A 86 8.25 -2.48 -9.64
CA SER A 86 9.21 -3.57 -9.71
C SER A 86 8.54 -4.89 -10.06
N ILE A 87 7.36 -5.17 -9.46
CA ILE A 87 6.54 -6.35 -9.76
C ILE A 87 6.06 -6.32 -11.23
N LEU A 88 5.58 -5.16 -11.69
CA LEU A 88 5.09 -4.95 -13.05
C LEU A 88 6.19 -5.08 -14.12
N ASN A 89 7.42 -4.70 -13.81
CA ASN A 89 8.55 -4.86 -14.73
C ASN A 89 8.95 -6.33 -14.91
N VAL A 90 8.77 -7.17 -13.88
CA VAL A 90 9.11 -8.60 -13.96
C VAL A 90 8.05 -9.38 -14.73
N THR A 91 6.78 -8.99 -14.64
CA THR A 91 5.69 -9.65 -15.36
C THR A 91 4.97 -8.64 -16.24
N PRO A 92 5.34 -8.53 -17.53
CA PRO A 92 4.66 -7.62 -18.42
C PRO A 92 3.19 -8.03 -18.51
N ILE A 93 2.31 -7.03 -18.43
CA ILE A 93 0.85 -7.19 -18.40
C ILE A 93 0.38 -8.12 -19.52
N SER A 94 1.07 -8.14 -20.67
CA SER A 94 0.85 -9.04 -21.81
C SER A 94 0.71 -10.53 -21.44
N THR A 95 1.34 -10.99 -20.37
CA THR A 95 1.25 -12.38 -19.88
C THR A 95 -0.09 -12.63 -19.15
N ILE A 96 -0.58 -11.62 -18.42
CA ILE A 96 -1.87 -11.64 -17.70
C ILE A 96 -3.03 -11.57 -18.71
N GLU A 97 -2.84 -10.87 -19.83
CA GLU A 97 -3.85 -10.76 -20.91
C GLU A 97 -4.17 -12.13 -21.54
N ASN A 98 -3.15 -12.96 -21.73
CA ASN A 98 -3.30 -14.30 -22.34
C ASN A 98 -4.07 -15.30 -21.47
N ASN A 99 -4.18 -15.01 -20.17
CA ASN A 99 -4.94 -15.84 -19.22
C ASN A 99 -6.43 -15.43 -19.12
N THR A 100 -6.88 -14.42 -19.87
CA THR A 100 -8.27 -13.95 -19.89
C THR A 100 -8.89 -14.03 -21.28
N VAL A 101 -9.99 -14.76 -21.42
CA VAL A 101 -10.72 -14.97 -22.69
C VAL A 101 -11.51 -13.72 -23.17
N GLN A 102 -11.46 -12.59 -22.44
CA GLN A 102 -12.28 -11.40 -22.75
C GLN A 102 -11.49 -10.21 -23.31
N SER A 103 -11.86 -9.88 -24.55
CA SER A 103 -11.64 -8.67 -25.36
C SER A 103 -10.23 -8.07 -25.43
N LYS A 104 -9.55 -8.36 -26.54
CA LYS A 104 -8.34 -7.68 -27.03
C LYS A 104 -8.44 -6.14 -27.10
N THR A 105 -9.64 -5.55 -27.04
CA THR A 105 -9.88 -4.12 -27.24
C THR A 105 -9.75 -3.24 -26.00
N SER A 106 -10.04 -3.72 -24.79
CA SER A 106 -9.90 -2.93 -23.55
C SER A 106 -8.46 -2.91 -23.01
N VAL A 107 -7.66 -3.90 -23.43
CA VAL A 107 -6.36 -4.23 -22.84
C VAL A 107 -5.18 -3.63 -23.62
N ILE A 108 -5.28 -3.53 -24.96
CA ILE A 108 -4.28 -2.83 -25.80
C ILE A 108 -4.17 -1.33 -25.43
N LEU A 109 -5.25 -0.73 -24.91
CA LEU A 109 -5.24 0.64 -24.42
C LEU A 109 -4.56 0.79 -23.04
N PHE A 110 -4.54 -0.28 -22.24
CA PHE A 110 -3.93 -0.32 -20.90
C PHE A 110 -2.40 -0.54 -20.99
N ASN A 111 -1.95 -1.42 -21.89
CA ASN A 111 -0.54 -1.78 -22.05
C ASN A 111 0.26 -0.70 -22.83
N ARG A 112 -0.34 -0.05 -23.83
CA ARG A 112 0.33 1.01 -24.61
C ARG A 112 0.43 2.36 -23.87
N ASN A 113 -0.24 2.48 -22.71
CA ASN A 113 -0.33 3.69 -21.90
C ASN A 113 -0.24 3.39 -20.38
N MET A 114 0.70 2.55 -19.92
CA MET A 114 1.21 2.68 -18.53
C MET A 114 1.98 4.00 -18.42
N LYS A 115 1.22 5.09 -18.52
CA LYS A 115 1.66 6.46 -18.44
C LYS A 115 2.05 6.72 -17.00
N ILE A 116 2.95 7.69 -16.83
CA ILE A 116 3.25 8.34 -15.56
C ILE A 116 1.99 8.57 -14.69
N GLY A 117 0.85 8.88 -15.33
CA GLY A 117 -0.46 9.01 -14.66
C GLY A 117 -0.94 7.78 -13.88
N THR A 118 -0.67 6.56 -14.32
CA THR A 118 -1.05 5.33 -13.60
C THR A 118 -0.25 5.19 -12.30
N TYR A 119 1.06 5.45 -12.34
CA TYR A 119 1.91 5.43 -11.15
C TYR A 119 1.56 6.57 -10.18
N PHE A 120 1.24 7.75 -10.70
CA PHE A 120 0.69 8.84 -9.88
C PHE A 120 -0.67 8.47 -9.27
N GLY A 121 -1.54 7.79 -10.01
CA GLY A 121 -2.82 7.29 -9.49
C GLY A 121 -2.62 6.33 -8.32
N LEU A 122 -1.71 5.36 -8.45
CA LEU A 122 -1.36 4.43 -7.38
C LEU A 122 -0.75 5.15 -6.17
N PHE A 123 0.11 6.15 -6.39
CA PHE A 123 0.65 7.00 -5.34
C PHE A 123 -0.46 7.72 -4.57
N PHE A 124 -1.35 8.42 -5.27
CA PHE A 124 -2.44 9.16 -4.66
C PHE A 124 -3.42 8.24 -3.93
N GLN A 125 -3.73 7.08 -4.50
CA GLN A 125 -4.56 6.07 -3.86
C GLN A 125 -3.95 5.64 -2.51
N GLU A 126 -2.68 5.22 -2.50
CA GLU A 126 -2.02 4.74 -1.29
C GLU A 126 -1.86 5.86 -0.25
N PHE A 127 -1.54 7.08 -0.71
CA PHE A 127 -1.42 8.27 0.13
C PHE A 127 -2.74 8.60 0.83
N LEU A 128 -3.85 8.63 0.07
CA LEU A 128 -5.18 8.92 0.59
C LEU A 128 -5.65 7.82 1.53
N LEU A 129 -5.44 6.55 1.18
CA LEU A 129 -5.84 5.41 2.00
C LEU A 129 -5.09 5.39 3.33
N SER A 130 -3.77 5.60 3.30
CA SER A 130 -2.94 5.70 4.51
C SER A 130 -3.35 6.88 5.39
N THR A 131 -3.68 8.02 4.79
CA THR A 131 -4.17 9.22 5.49
C THR A 131 -5.54 8.97 6.12
N PHE A 132 -6.43 8.27 5.43
CA PHE A 132 -7.74 7.88 5.95
C PHE A 132 -7.62 6.96 7.16
N VAL A 133 -6.75 5.94 7.09
CA VAL A 133 -6.47 5.07 8.24
C VAL A 133 -5.90 5.86 9.41
N LEU A 134 -4.95 6.76 9.17
CA LEU A 134 -4.40 7.64 10.21
C LEU A 134 -5.51 8.46 10.89
N MET A 135 -6.44 9.01 10.11
CA MET A 135 -7.58 9.78 10.61
C MET A 135 -8.46 8.92 11.52
N ILE A 136 -8.85 7.73 11.07
CA ILE A 136 -9.63 6.76 11.85
C ILE A 136 -8.95 6.44 13.17
N ILE A 137 -7.66 6.08 13.16
CA ILE A 137 -6.90 5.74 14.37
C ILE A 137 -6.86 6.91 15.34
N THR A 138 -6.63 8.12 14.81
CA THR A 138 -6.57 9.33 15.63
C THR A 138 -7.92 9.64 16.28
N LEU A 139 -9.02 9.45 15.54
CA LEU A 139 -10.38 9.64 16.03
C LEU A 139 -10.72 8.64 17.14
N PHE A 140 -10.47 7.36 16.94
CA PHE A 140 -10.66 6.33 17.97
C PHE A 140 -9.83 6.61 19.24
N ASN A 141 -8.58 7.05 19.09
CA ASN A 141 -7.74 7.42 20.23
C ASN A 141 -8.29 8.64 20.99
N ARG A 142 -8.86 9.63 20.29
CA ARG A 142 -9.52 10.78 20.93
C ARG A 142 -10.75 10.36 21.72
N ILE A 143 -11.62 9.55 21.13
CA ILE A 143 -12.81 8.99 21.79
C ILE A 143 -12.41 8.22 23.04
N LYS A 144 -11.43 7.31 22.93
CA LYS A 144 -10.93 6.51 24.07
C LYS A 144 -10.35 7.38 25.18
N SER A 145 -9.77 8.53 24.84
CA SER A 145 -9.21 9.47 25.82
C SER A 145 -10.24 10.42 26.45
N GLY A 146 -11.53 10.31 26.08
CA GLY A 146 -12.58 11.20 26.59
C GLY A 146 -12.43 12.66 26.16
N LYS A 147 -11.67 12.94 25.09
CA LYS A 147 -11.39 14.29 24.58
C LYS A 147 -12.33 14.67 23.43
N PHE A 148 -13.56 14.20 23.48
CA PHE A 148 -14.57 14.41 22.46
C PHE A 148 -15.68 15.31 22.98
#